data_AF-A0AAW7XFE1-F1
#
_entry.id   AF-A0AAW7XFE1-F1
#
_cell.length_a   1.000
_cell.length_b   1.000
_cell.length_c   1.000
_cell.angle_alpha   90.00
_cell.angle_beta   90.00
_cell.angle_gamma   90.00
#
_symmetry.space_group_name_H-M   'P 1'
#
loop_
_entity.id
_entity.type
_entity.pdbx_description
1 polymer ?
#
loop_
_entity_poly.entity_id
_entity_poly.type
_entity_poly.pdbx_seq_one_letter_code
_entity_poly.pdbx_strand_id
1 'polypeptide(L)'
;VLSNCENLIQKRKESIALLDELLKSTFLEMFGDPAINNKGWELKAGSEFCSQISVGVVVRPASHYVDKGVIALRSLNIKPN
;
A
#
# COMPACT_ATOMS: atom_id res chain seq x y z
N VAL A 1 35.14 -17.62 -0.58
CA VAL A 1 34.40 -16.76 0.38
C VAL A 1 33.50 -15.77 -0.34
N LEU A 2 34.01 -14.93 -1.25
CA LEU A 2 33.21 -13.94 -1.99
C LEU A 2 32.02 -14.54 -2.77
N SER A 3 32.25 -15.60 -3.54
CA SER A 3 31.18 -16.31 -4.28
C SER A 3 30.08 -16.90 -3.37
N ASN A 4 30.42 -17.35 -2.16
CA ASN A 4 29.42 -17.85 -1.21
C ASN A 4 28.55 -16.71 -0.68
N CYS A 5 29.14 -15.53 -0.43
CA CYS A 5 28.39 -14.35 -0.03
C CYS A 5 27.45 -13.86 -1.15
N GLU A 6 27.92 -13.85 -2.40
CA GLU A 6 27.10 -13.49 -3.57
C GLU A 6 25.92 -14.44 -3.75
N ASN A 7 26.15 -15.75 -3.65
CA ASN A 7 25.11 -16.76 -3.70
C ASN A 7 24.07 -16.59 -2.58
N LEU A 8 24.51 -16.24 -1.36
CA LEU A 8 23.59 -15.99 -0.25
C LEU A 8 22.75 -14.73 -0.47
N ILE A 9 23.32 -13.66 -1.01
CA ILE A 9 22.60 -12.44 -1.38
C ILE A 9 21.54 -12.75 -2.43
N GLN A 10 21.90 -13.53 -3.46
CA GLN A 10 20.99 -13.89 -4.53
C GLN A 10 19.80 -14.71 -4.00
N LYS A 11 20.06 -15.74 -3.18
CA LYS A 11 19.01 -16.53 -2.52
C LYS A 11 18.09 -15.67 -1.64
N ARG A 12 18.63 -14.66 -0.95
CA ARG A 12 17.81 -13.73 -0.16
C ARG A 12 16.89 -12.89 -1.04
N LYS A 13 17.39 -12.36 -2.15
CA LYS A 13 16.56 -11.60 -3.10
C LYS A 13 15.43 -12.46 -3.67
N GLU A 14 15.73 -13.70 -4.05
CA GLU A 14 14.73 -14.66 -4.52
C GLU A 14 13.70 -14.98 -3.44
N SER A 15 14.14 -15.22 -2.20
CA SER A 15 13.23 -15.48 -1.07
C SER A 15 12.31 -14.29 -0.79
N ILE A 16 12.80 -13.05 -0.89
CA ILE A 16 11.97 -11.85 -0.70
C ILE A 16 10.91 -11.78 -1.81
N ALA A 17 11.30 -11.98 -3.07
CA ALA A 17 10.35 -11.98 -4.19
C ALA A 17 9.28 -13.07 -4.06
N LEU A 18 9.65 -14.27 -3.61
CA LEU A 18 8.69 -15.37 -3.37
C LEU A 18 7.74 -15.05 -2.22
N LEU A 19 8.22 -14.38 -1.16
CA LEU A 19 7.37 -13.95 -0.05
C LEU A 19 6.37 -12.86 -0.49
N ASP A 20 6.79 -11.92 -1.34
CA ASP A 20 5.90 -10.91 -1.90
C ASP A 20 4.79 -11.54 -2.74
N GLU A 21 5.11 -12.54 -3.57
CA GLU A 21 4.10 -13.28 -4.35
C GLU A 21 3.18 -14.12 -3.46
N LEU A 22 3.71 -14.77 -2.43
CA LEU A 22 2.89 -15.50 -1.46
C LEU A 22 1.91 -14.57 -0.73
N LEU A 23 2.37 -13.38 -0.32
CA LEU A 23 1.53 -12.38 0.33
C LEU A 23 0.38 -11.94 -0.58
N LYS A 24 0.65 -11.67 -1.86
CA LYS A 24 -0.40 -11.32 -2.83
C LYS A 24 -1.41 -12.46 -3.01
N SER A 25 -0.92 -13.69 -3.18
CA SER A 25 -1.76 -14.87 -3.37
C SER A 25 -2.67 -15.13 -2.16
N THR A 26 -2.10 -15.11 -0.95
CA THR A 26 -2.86 -15.27 0.30
C THR A 26 -3.91 -14.17 0.49
N PHE A 27 -3.60 -12.92 0.15
CA PHE A 27 -4.59 -11.85 0.18
C PHE A 27 -5.79 -12.13 -0.75
N LEU A 28 -5.53 -12.54 -1.99
CA LEU A 28 -6.58 -12.89 -2.94
C LEU A 28 -7.37 -14.14 -2.52
N GLU A 29 -6.72 -15.12 -1.90
CA GLU A 29 -7.39 -16.30 -1.36
C GLU A 29 -8.36 -15.93 -0.23
N MET A 30 -7.90 -15.09 0.70
CA MET A 30 -8.66 -14.62 1.86
C MET A 30 -9.82 -13.71 1.47
N PHE A 31 -9.55 -12.68 0.67
CA PHE A 31 -10.50 -11.60 0.42
C PHE A 31 -11.16 -11.65 -0.96
N GLY A 32 -10.62 -12.45 -1.88
CA GLY A 32 -11.04 -12.48 -3.27
C GLY A 32 -10.45 -11.35 -4.11
N ASP A 33 -10.90 -11.28 -5.35
CA ASP A 33 -10.61 -10.16 -6.24
C ASP A 33 -11.66 -9.06 -6.00
N PRO A 34 -11.27 -7.90 -5.46
CA PRO A 34 -12.21 -6.83 -5.14
C PRO A 34 -12.81 -6.15 -6.39
N ALA A 35 -12.16 -6.26 -7.56
CA ALA A 35 -12.66 -5.62 -8.79
C ALA A 35 -13.91 -6.31 -9.34
N ILE A 36 -13.97 -7.65 -9.20
CA ILE A 36 -15.11 -8.47 -9.65
C ILE A 36 -15.97 -8.98 -8.49
N ASN A 37 -15.55 -8.77 -7.24
CA ASN A 37 -16.21 -9.24 -6.02
C ASN A 37 -16.58 -10.73 -6.10
N ASN A 38 -15.63 -11.58 -6.47
CA ASN A 38 -15.88 -13.02 -6.69
C ASN A 38 -16.33 -13.78 -5.42
N LYS A 39 -16.10 -13.21 -4.23
CA LYS A 39 -16.58 -13.73 -2.94
C LYS A 39 -18.01 -13.29 -2.61
N GLY A 40 -18.60 -12.37 -3.38
CA GLY A 40 -19.97 -11.90 -3.21
C GLY A 40 -20.19 -11.10 -1.92
N TRP A 41 -19.19 -10.32 -1.49
CA TRP A 41 -19.31 -9.45 -0.32
C TRP A 41 -20.46 -8.45 -0.49
N GLU A 42 -21.18 -8.18 0.59
CA GLU A 42 -22.24 -7.18 0.63
C GLU A 42 -21.67 -5.80 0.27
N LEU A 43 -22.28 -5.15 -0.72
CA LEU A 43 -21.90 -3.79 -1.13
C LEU A 43 -22.68 -2.78 -0.29
N LYS A 44 -21.94 -1.84 0.31
CA LYS A 44 -22.49 -0.76 1.13
C LYS A 44 -21.95 0.57 0.68
N ALA A 45 -22.73 1.63 0.89
CA ALA A 45 -22.31 2.98 0.60
C ALA A 45 -21.22 3.43 1.60
N GLY A 46 -20.22 4.17 1.12
CA GLY A 46 -19.15 4.67 2.00
C GLY A 46 -19.66 5.54 3.15
N SER A 47 -20.80 6.22 2.95
CA SER A 47 -21.49 7.02 3.97
C SER A 47 -22.02 6.20 5.16
N GLU A 48 -22.19 4.88 5.01
CA GLU A 48 -22.61 4.01 6.11
C GLU A 48 -21.48 3.78 7.13
N PHE A 49 -20.22 3.91 6.72
CA PHE A 49 -19.04 3.68 7.58
C PHE A 49 -18.25 4.94 7.89
N CYS A 50 -18.32 5.95 7.01
CA CYS A 50 -17.57 7.18 7.15
C CYS A 50 -18.53 8.36 7.19
N SER A 51 -18.60 9.02 8.35
CA SER A 51 -19.44 10.20 8.56
C SER A 51 -19.03 11.39 7.69
N GLN A 52 -17.79 11.42 7.20
CA GLN A 52 -17.28 12.49 6.35
C GLN A 52 -16.23 11.97 5.36
N ILE A 53 -16.63 11.88 4.08
CA ILE A 53 -15.70 11.64 2.97
C ILE A 53 -15.49 12.98 2.27
N SER A 54 -14.34 13.60 2.48
CA SER A 54 -14.02 14.90 1.92
C SER A 54 -12.59 14.93 1.36
N VAL A 55 -12.34 15.88 0.46
CA VAL A 55 -10.97 16.20 0.05
C VAL A 55 -10.23 16.76 1.27
N GLY A 56 -9.02 16.25 1.52
CA GLY A 56 -8.16 16.71 2.61
C GLY A 56 -7.59 18.12 2.37
N VAL A 57 -6.57 18.49 3.13
CA VAL A 57 -5.92 19.80 3.01
C VAL A 57 -5.28 19.95 1.62
N VAL A 58 -5.81 20.87 0.82
CA VAL A 58 -5.20 21.26 -0.47
C VAL A 58 -4.06 22.23 -0.19
N VAL A 59 -2.84 21.72 -0.09
CA VAL A 59 -1.66 22.58 0.11
C VAL A 59 -1.16 23.11 -1.24
N ARG A 60 -1.07 24.44 -1.37
CA ARG A 60 -0.35 25.13 -2.46
C ARG A 60 1.19 24.95 -2.27
N PRO A 61 2.11 25.53 -3.07
CA PRO A 61 3.47 24.99 -3.23
C PRO A 61 4.22 24.82 -1.91
N ALA A 62 5.20 23.90 -1.92
CA ALA A 62 5.95 23.43 -0.74
C ALA A 62 6.55 24.53 0.14
N SER A 63 6.64 25.76 -0.37
CA SER A 63 6.98 26.96 0.39
C SER A 63 6.05 27.27 1.58
N HIS A 64 4.88 26.64 1.67
CA HIS A 64 3.94 26.81 2.79
C HIS A 64 4.12 25.75 3.89
N TYR A 65 5.13 24.89 3.79
CA TYR A 65 5.41 23.89 4.82
C TYR A 65 6.08 24.52 6.03
N VAL A 66 5.60 24.13 7.20
CA VAL A 66 6.07 24.60 8.51
C VAL A 66 6.36 23.40 9.40
N ASP A 67 7.32 23.54 10.31
CA ASP A 67 7.74 22.45 11.20
C ASP A 67 6.67 22.03 12.21
N LYS A 68 5.72 22.93 12.52
CA LYS A 68 4.60 22.69 13.43
C LYS A 68 3.30 23.19 12.80
N GLY A 69 2.48 22.28 12.31
CA GLY A 69 1.21 22.57 11.65
C GLY A 69 0.35 21.33 11.47
N VAL A 70 -0.67 21.42 10.62
CA VAL A 70 -1.50 20.28 10.25
C VAL A 70 -0.76 19.40 9.24
N ILE A 71 -0.72 18.09 9.50
CA ILE A 71 -0.09 17.12 8.59
C ILE A 71 -0.84 17.11 7.26
N ALA A 72 -0.11 17.38 6.18
CA ALA A 72 -0.62 17.29 4.83
C ALA A 72 -0.23 15.95 4.20
N LEU A 73 -1.19 15.03 4.13
CA LEU A 73 -1.02 13.76 3.41
C LEU A 73 -1.32 13.99 1.92
N ARG A 74 -0.34 13.75 1.05
CA ARG A 74 -0.51 13.83 -0.41
C ARG A 74 -0.33 12.47 -1.05
N SER A 75 -1.07 12.19 -2.11
CA SER A 75 -0.86 10.99 -2.93
C SER A 75 0.56 10.89 -3.48
N LEU A 76 1.22 12.04 -3.74
CA LEU A 76 2.64 12.11 -4.14
C LEU A 76 3.62 11.62 -3.05
N ASN A 77 3.20 11.53 -1.79
CA ASN A 77 4.03 10.99 -0.72
C ASN A 77 3.92 9.46 -0.62
N ILE A 78 2.95 8.84 -1.31
CA ILE A 78 2.85 7.40 -1.42
C ILE A 78 3.86 6.95 -2.47
N LYS A 79 4.95 6.33 -2.03
CA LYS A 79 5.93 5.72 -2.91
C LYS A 79 5.58 4.25 -3.11
N PRO A 80 5.84 3.66 -4.29
CA PRO A 80 5.89 2.22 -4.40
C PRO A 80 6.95 1.68 -3.43
N ASN A 81 6.66 0.53 -2.85
CA ASN A 81 7.60 -0.20 -2.00
C ASN A 81 8.82 -0.65 -2.82
#